data_AF-A0A418YHQ7-F1
#
_entry.id   AF-A0A418YHQ7-F1
#
_cell.length_a   1.000
_cell.length_b   1.000
_cell.length_c   1.000
_cell.angle_alpha   90.00
_cell.angle_beta   90.00
_cell.angle_gamma   90.00
#
_symmetry.space_group_name_H-M   'P 1'
#
loop_
_entity.id
_entity.type
_entity.pdbx_description
1 polymer ?
#
loop_
_entity_poly.entity_id
_entity_poly.type
_entity_poly.pdbx_seq_one_letter_code
_entity_poly.pdbx_strand_id
1 'polypeptide(L)' 'MMQLPPRCSELNPVENVWQFMQDNWLSNRIFKSYDDIVDNCCHAWNKLADQPWRIMSLGLRQWAHGF' A
#
# COMPACT_ATOMS: atom_id res chain seq x y z
N MET A 1 -5.70 15.86 6.80
CA MET A 1 -5.65 15.12 5.51
C MET A 1 -5.05 16.04 4.47
N MET A 2 -4.01 15.60 3.76
CA MET A 2 -3.39 16.37 2.68
C MET A 2 -4.34 16.38 1.47
N GLN A 3 -4.69 17.56 0.97
CA GLN A 3 -5.50 17.66 -0.25
C GLN A 3 -4.61 17.35 -1.45
N LEU A 4 -4.89 16.24 -2.13
CA LEU A 4 -4.20 15.85 -3.34
C LEU A 4 -4.95 16.40 -4.56
N PRO A 5 -4.22 16.82 -5.61
CA PRO A 5 -4.84 17.12 -6.88
C PRO A 5 -5.65 15.90 -7.38
N PRO A 6 -6.80 16.12 -8.01
CA PRO A 6 -7.56 15.02 -8.60
C PRO A 6 -6.69 14.24 -9.61
N ARG A 7 -6.79 12.90 -9.56
CA ARG A 7 -6.02 11.93 -10.38
C ARG A 7 -4.53 11.74 -10.04
N CYS A 8 -4.05 12.31 -8.94
CA CYS A 8 -2.70 12.03 -8.44
C CYS A 8 -2.70 10.93 -7.36
N SER A 9 -3.16 9.72 -7.69
CA SER A 9 -3.15 8.56 -6.77
C SER A 9 -1.72 8.19 -6.35
N GLU A 10 -0.76 8.34 -7.27
CA GLU A 10 0.68 8.23 -7.01
C GLU A 10 1.18 9.21 -5.94
N LEU A 11 0.44 10.27 -5.61
CA LEU A 11 0.75 11.24 -4.54
C LEU A 11 0.20 10.83 -3.17
N ASN A 12 -0.63 9.80 -3.09
CA ASN A 12 -1.17 9.29 -1.83
C ASN A 12 -0.27 8.18 -1.26
N PRO A 13 0.33 8.36 -0.07
CA PRO A 13 1.12 7.30 0.57
C PRO A 13 0.31 6.02 0.84
N VAL A 14 -1.01 6.14 1.05
CA VAL A 14 -1.88 4.97 1.25
C VAL A 14 -1.99 4.14 -0.03
N GLU A 15 -2.11 4.78 -1.19
CA GLU A 15 -2.17 4.08 -2.49
C GLU A 15 -0.85 3.39 -2.81
N ASN A 16 0.29 3.99 -2.46
CA ASN A 16 1.60 3.35 -2.64
C ASN A 16 1.72 2.07 -1.80
N VAL A 17 1.27 2.13 -0.55
CA VAL A 17 1.26 0.96 0.34
C VAL A 17 0.33 -0.12 -0.19
N TRP A 18 -0.85 0.27 -0.68
CA TRP A 18 -1.79 -0.64 -1.31
C TRP A 18 -1.20 -1.30 -2.57
N GLN A 19 -0.64 -0.53 -3.50
CA GLN A 19 0.02 -1.05 -4.70
C GLN A 19 1.15 -2.02 -4.34
N PHE A 20 1.98 -1.69 -3.35
CA PHE A 20 3.03 -2.59 -2.89
C PHE A 20 2.47 -3.93 -2.40
N MET A 21 1.44 -3.92 -1.56
CA MET A 21 0.78 -5.15 -1.09
C MET A 21 0.15 -5.94 -2.24
N GLN A 22 -0.46 -5.23 -3.19
CA GLN A 22 -1.10 -5.82 -4.36
C GLN A 22 -0.07 -6.56 -5.21
N ASP A 23 0.99 -5.89 -5.64
CA ASP A 23 2.00 -6.45 -6.54
C ASP A 23 2.73 -7.64 -5.92
N ASN A 24 2.98 -7.61 -4.61
CA ASN A 24 3.81 -8.60 -3.94
C ASN A 24 3.04 -9.81 -3.41
N TRP A 25 1.80 -9.64 -2.93
CA TRP A 25 1.12 -10.69 -2.16
C TRP A 25 -0.32 -10.97 -2.59
N LEU A 26 -1.03 -9.99 -3.16
CA LEU A 26 -2.45 -10.13 -3.47
C LEU A 26 -2.73 -10.30 -4.97
N SER A 27 -1.76 -10.04 -5.85
CA SER A 27 -1.89 -10.21 -7.29
C SER A 27 -2.02 -11.69 -7.69
N ASN A 28 -2.71 -11.94 -8.81
CA ASN A 28 -2.87 -13.27 -9.42
C ASN A 28 -3.45 -14.36 -8.50
N ARG A 29 -4.32 -13.98 -7.56
CA ARG A 29 -5.05 -14.90 -6.67
C ARG A 29 -6.52 -15.01 -7.04
N ILE A 30 -7.08 -16.20 -6.87
CA ILE A 30 -8.53 -16.46 -6.96
C ILE A 30 -9.04 -16.58 -5.53
N PHE A 31 -9.96 -15.70 -5.15
CA PHE A 31 -10.58 -15.69 -3.82
C PHE A 31 -11.91 -16.46 -3.86
N LYS A 32 -12.16 -17.27 -2.83
CA LYS A 32 -13.35 -18.13 -2.77
C LYS A 32 -14.57 -17.44 -2.17
N SER A 33 -14.35 -16.43 -1.33
CA SER A 33 -15.40 -15.66 -0.66
C SER A 33 -14.89 -14.26 -0.32
N TYR A 34 -15.81 -13.40 0.13
CA TYR A 34 -15.44 -12.10 0.67
C TYR A 34 -14.50 -12.22 1.87
N ASP A 35 -14.79 -13.14 2.79
CA ASP A 35 -13.96 -13.37 3.98
C ASP A 35 -12.53 -13.77 3.59
N ASP A 36 -12.37 -14.60 2.56
CA ASP A 36 -11.06 -14.98 2.01
C ASP A 36 -10.29 -13.75 1.48
N ILE A 37 -10.97 -12.78 0.87
CA ILE A 37 -10.32 -11.51 0.48
C ILE A 37 -9.84 -10.75 1.72
N VAL A 38 -10.71 -10.59 2.72
CA VAL A 38 -10.41 -9.84 3.94
C VAL A 38 -9.24 -10.48 4.68
N ASP A 39 -9.26 -11.79 4.88
CA ASP A 39 -8.21 -12.53 5.58
C ASP A 39 -6.85 -12.38 4.89
N ASN A 40 -6.81 -12.50 3.56
CA ASN A 40 -5.57 -12.33 2.80
C ASN A 40 -5.06 -10.89 2.86
N CYS A 41 -5.95 -9.90 2.78
CA CYS A 41 -5.59 -8.49 2.96
C CYS A 41 -5.05 -8.21 4.37
N CYS A 42 -5.70 -8.72 5.42
CA CYS A 42 -5.24 -8.60 6.80
C CYS A 42 -3.88 -9.25 7.01
N HIS A 43 -3.66 -10.45 6.44
CA HIS A 43 -2.36 -11.11 6.51
C HIS A 43 -1.26 -10.29 5.82
N ALA A 44 -1.52 -9.80 4.61
CA ALA A 44 -0.60 -8.96 3.86
C ALA A 44 -0.27 -7.65 4.61
N TRP A 45 -1.29 -7.01 5.19
CA TRP A 45 -1.11 -5.81 6.00
C TRP A 45 -0.25 -6.08 7.24
N ASN A 46 -0.59 -7.10 8.03
CA ASN A 46 0.16 -7.43 9.26
C ASN A 46 1.63 -7.73 8.94
N LYS A 47 1.89 -8.48 7.86
CA LYS A 47 3.25 -8.75 7.39
C LYS A 47 4.03 -7.48 7.01
N LEU A 48 3.35 -6.47 6.47
CA LEU A 48 3.97 -5.17 6.16
C LEU A 48 4.14 -4.32 7.42
N ALA A 49 3.18 -4.35 8.34
CA ALA A 49 3.23 -3.63 9.61
C ALA A 49 4.43 -4.08 10.48
N ASP A 50 4.81 -5.35 10.39
CA ASP A 50 6.02 -5.91 11.01
C ASP A 50 7.34 -5.40 10.37
N GLN A 51 7.26 -4.64 9.28
CA GLN A 51 8.40 -4.05 8.56
C GLN A 51 8.27 -2.52 8.49
N PRO A 52 8.36 -1.81 9.63
CA PRO A 52 8.12 -0.37 9.70
C PRO A 52 9.07 0.44 8.80
N TRP A 53 10.32 0.00 8.62
CA TRP A 53 11.27 0.65 7.70
C TRP A 53 10.80 0.61 6.24
N ARG A 54 10.10 -0.45 5.83
CA ARG A 54 9.55 -0.57 4.48
C ARG A 54 8.39 0.40 4.29
N ILE A 55 7.50 0.50 5.27
CA ILE A 55 6.41 1.51 5.27
C ILE A 55 7.01 2.92 5.18
N MET A 56 8.05 3.22 5.96
CA MET A 56 8.74 4.50 5.88
C MET A 56 9.32 4.76 4.48
N SER A 57 9.97 3.78 3.86
CA SER A 57 10.50 3.92 2.49
C SER A 57 9.42 4.14 1.42
N LEU A 58 8.23 3.55 1.60
CA LEU A 58 7.09 3.74 0.68
C LEU A 58 6.43 5.12 0.85
N GLY A 59 6.53 5.69 2.05
CA GLY A 59 6.04 7.03 2.39
C GLY A 59 7.03 8.17 2.10
N LEU A 60 8.33 7.89 2.12
CA LEU A 60 9.40 8.86 1.85
C LEU A 60 9.51 9.13 0.34
N ARG A 61 9.49 10.40 -0.05
CA ARG A 61 9.53 10.82 -1.46
C ARG A 61 10.65 11.81 -1.70
N GLN A 62 11.54 11.50 -2.65
CA GLN A 62 12.64 12.40 -3.02
C GLN A 62 12.14 13.77 -3.54
N TRP A 63 11.05 13.82 -4.30
CA TRP A 63 10.53 15.08 -4.85
C TRP A 63 9.87 15.98 -3.79
N ALA A 64 9.36 15.43 -2.68
CA ALA A 64 8.78 16.22 -1.58
C ALA A 64 9.85 16.87 -0.69
N HIS A 65 11.10 16.42 -0.84
CA HIS A 65 12.26 16.90 -0.07
C HIS A 65 13.35 17.48 -0.97
N GLY A 66 13.06 17.75 -2.25
CA GLY A 66 13.98 18.33 -3.21
C GLY A 66 13.79 19.83 -3.36
N PHE A 67 14.57 20.61 -2.60
CA PHE A 67 15.08 21.94 -2.95
C PHE A 67 16.53 22.04 -2.47
#